data_AF-A0A2R7SEY0-F1
#
_entry.id   AF-A0A2R7SEY0-F1
#
_cell.length_a   1.000
_cell.length_b   1.000
_cell.length_c   1.000
_cell.angle_alpha   90.00
_cell.angle_beta   90.00
_cell.angle_gamma   90.00
#
_symmetry.space_group_name_H-M   'P 1'
#
loop_
_entity.id
_entity.type
_entity.pdbx_description
1 polymer ?
#
loop_
_entity_poly.entity_id
_entity_poly.type
_entity_poly.pdbx_seq_one_letter_code
_entity_poly.pdbx_strand_id
1 'polypeptide(L)' 'MAGLLTLGARAMFANQAALQTIGQNIANANTAGYSRQSVVLTPSPGQFTGAGFFGKGVDVETVVRSHNEFLT' A
#
# COMPACT_ATOMS: atom_id res chain seq x y z
N MET A 1 4.79 -22.66 -9.84
CA MET A 1 4.86 -21.50 -10.76
C MET A 1 3.73 -20.50 -10.56
N ALA A 2 2.46 -20.91 -10.42
CA ALA A 2 1.34 -19.96 -10.23
C ALA A 2 1.51 -19.01 -9.03
N GLY A 3 1.99 -19.49 -7.87
CA GLY A 3 2.16 -18.66 -6.67
C GLY A 3 3.18 -17.52 -6.79
N LEU A 4 4.22 -17.67 -7.61
CA LEU A 4 5.27 -16.67 -7.78
C LEU A 4 4.81 -15.54 -8.70
N LEU A 5 4.01 -15.86 -9.72
CA LEU A 5 3.33 -14.89 -10.57
C LEU A 5 2.29 -14.09 -9.79
N THR A 6 1.50 -14.76 -8.94
CA THR A 6 0.53 -14.08 -8.07
C THR A 6 1.21 -13.15 -7.07
N LEU A 7 2.34 -13.55 -6.49
CA LEU A 7 3.16 -12.70 -5.62
C LEU A 7 3.68 -11.46 -6.36
N GLY A 8 4.25 -11.65 -7.56
CA GLY A 8 4.74 -10.56 -8.39
C GLY A 8 3.63 -9.57 -8.78
N ALA A 9 2.46 -10.09 -9.17
CA ALA A 9 1.30 -9.28 -9.49
C ALA A 9 0.84 -8.43 -8.29
N ARG A 10 0.73 -9.04 -7.10
CA ARG A 10 0.36 -8.32 -5.86
C ARG A 10 1.36 -7.23 -5.50
N ALA A 11 2.65 -7.53 -5.58
CA ALA A 11 3.70 -6.54 -5.35
C ALA A 11 3.62 -5.38 -6.37
N MET A 12 3.33 -5.68 -7.64
CA MET A 12 3.15 -4.66 -8.67
C MET A 12 1.94 -3.76 -8.35
N PHE A 13 0.79 -4.34 -8.00
CA PHE A 13 -0.41 -3.58 -7.64
C PHE A 13 -0.19 -2.70 -6.40
N ALA A 14 0.47 -3.23 -5.36
CA ALA A 14 0.79 -2.46 -4.16
C ALA A 14 1.69 -1.25 -4.48
N ASN A 15 2.72 -1.44 -5.31
CA ASN A 15 3.58 -0.34 -5.73
C ASN A 15 2.86 0.65 -6.64
N GLN A 16 1.96 0.19 -7.52
CA GLN A 16 1.16 1.08 -8.36
C GLN A 16 0.25 1.97 -7.52
N ALA A 17 -0.42 1.42 -6.50
CA ALA A 17 -1.23 2.20 -5.57
C ALA A 17 -0.38 3.23 -4.80
N ALA A 18 0.81 2.84 -4.33
CA ALA A 18 1.74 3.76 -3.68
C ALA A 18 2.15 4.92 -4.59
N LEU A 19 2.50 4.63 -5.85
CA LEU A 19 2.87 5.66 -6.84
C LEU A 19 1.71 6.59 -7.17
N GLN A 20 0.48 6.08 -7.27
CA GLN A 20 -0.71 6.90 -7.47
C GLN A 20 -0.93 7.86 -6.31
N THR A 21 -0.81 7.39 -5.07
CA THR A 21 -0.93 8.25 -3.89
C THR A 21 0.18 9.29 -3.82
N ILE A 22 1.42 8.93 -4.16
CA ILE A 22 2.53 9.88 -4.29
C ILE A 22 2.21 10.94 -5.35
N GLY A 23 1.71 10.54 -6.51
CA GLY A 23 1.30 11.46 -7.58
C GLY A 23 0.21 12.43 -7.14
N GLN A 24 -0.81 11.94 -6.44
CA GLN A 24 -1.87 12.78 -5.86
C GLN A 24 -1.31 13.78 -4.83
N ASN A 25 -0.40 13.32 -3.97
CA ASN A 25 0.24 14.18 -2.98
C ASN A 25 1.07 15.29 -3.63
N ILE A 26 1.81 14.99 -4.69
CA ILE A 26 2.61 15.97 -5.43
C ILE A 26 1.70 16.96 -6.15
N ALA A 27 0.68 16.48 -6.85
CA ALA A 27 -0.25 17.32 -7.60
C ALA A 27 -1.01 18.32 -6.72
N ASN A 28 -1.33 17.92 -5.48
CA ASN A 28 -2.06 18.76 -4.53
C ASN A 28 -1.16 19.36 -3.44
N ALA A 29 0.17 19.31 -3.59
CA ALA A 29 1.10 19.77 -2.56
C ALA A 29 0.92 21.25 -2.18
N ASN A 30 0.48 22.07 -3.14
CA ASN A 30 0.26 23.51 -2.96
C ASN A 30 -1.22 23.88 -2.79
N THR A 31 -2.12 22.89 -2.71
CA THR A 31 -3.55 23.14 -2.54
C THR A 31 -3.85 23.33 -1.05
N ALA A 32 -4.28 24.53 -0.67
CA ALA A 32 -4.67 24.84 0.71
C ALA A 32 -5.75 23.86 1.21
N GLY A 33 -5.56 23.31 2.41
CA GLY A 33 -6.47 22.31 3.00
C GLY A 33 -6.28 20.88 2.48
N TYR A 34 -5.35 20.62 1.56
CA TYR A 34 -5.04 19.26 1.15
C TYR A 34 -4.34 18.48 2.28
N SER A 35 -4.94 17.36 2.66
CA SER A 35 -4.35 16.42 3.61
C SER A 35 -3.59 15.32 2.85
N ARG A 36 -2.28 15.24 3.08
CA ARG A 36 -1.42 14.23 2.46
C ARG A 36 -1.96 12.82 2.74
N GLN A 37 -1.97 12.00 1.72
CA GLN A 37 -2.42 10.61 1.76
C GLN A 37 -1.23 9.65 1.87
N SER A 38 -1.38 8.54 2.58
CA SER A 38 -0.38 7.48 2.69
C SER A 38 -1.05 6.12 2.53
N VAL A 39 -0.43 5.24 1.74
CA VAL A 39 -0.92 3.87 1.54
C VAL A 39 -0.45 3.00 2.70
N VAL A 40 -1.39 2.30 3.34
CA VAL A 40 -1.11 1.29 4.35
C VAL A 40 -1.08 -0.08 3.66
N LEU A 41 0.06 -0.75 3.78
CA LEU A 41 0.31 -2.06 3.21
C LEU A 41 0.34 -3.09 4.33
N THR A 42 -0.38 -4.21 4.16
CA THR A 42 -0.38 -5.30 5.14
C THR A 42 0.07 -6.63 4.53
N PRO A 43 0.78 -7.47 5.29
CA PRO A 43 1.19 -8.78 4.82
C PRO A 43 -0.05 -9.67 4.65
N SER A 44 -0.18 -10.26 3.46
CA SER A 44 -1.27 -11.21 3.18
C SER A 44 -1.05 -12.49 4.00
N PRO A 45 -2.11 -13.08 4.60
CA PRO A 45 -1.98 -14.26 5.47
C PRO A 45 -1.20 -15.38 4.79
N GLY A 46 -0.19 -15.90 5.48
CA GLY A 46 0.66 -16.98 4.97
C GLY A 46 -0.13 -18.25 4.71
N GLN A 47 0.22 -18.99 3.65
CA GLN A 47 -0.31 -20.33 3.43
C GLN A 47 0.44 -21.32 4.31
N PHE A 48 -0.27 -21.99 5.22
CA PHE A 48 0.30 -23.13 5.91
C PHE A 48 0.44 -24.30 4.94
N THR A 49 1.64 -24.82 4.84
CA THR A 49 1.95 -26.12 4.25
C THR A 49 2.53 -26.98 5.38
N GLY A 50 2.40 -28.30 5.34
CA GLY A 50 2.89 -29.17 6.42
C GLY A 50 4.39 -29.01 6.77
N ALA A 51 5.17 -28.26 5.98
CA ALA A 51 6.57 -27.90 6.19
C ALA A 51 6.80 -26.44 6.67
N GLY A 52 5.75 -25.63 6.88
CA GLY A 52 5.86 -24.24 7.33
C GLY A 52 4.87 -23.27 6.65
N PHE A 53 5.03 -21.97 6.94
CA PHE A 53 4.23 -20.90 6.34
C PHE A 53 4.94 -20.27 5.15
N PHE A 54 4.26 -20.24 4.00
CA PHE A 54 4.69 -19.44 2.85
C PHE A 54 3.96 -18.09 2.84
N GLY A 55 4.71 -16.99 2.80
CA GLY A 55 4.15 -15.64 2.66
C GLY A 55 3.45 -15.46 1.32
N LYS A 56 2.26 -14.83 1.32
CA LYS A 56 1.47 -14.56 0.10
C LYS A 56 1.65 -13.14 -0.45
N GLY A 57 2.67 -12.44 0.01
CA GLY A 57 2.97 -11.06 -0.39
C GLY A 57 2.28 -10.03 0.47
N VAL A 58 1.95 -8.90 -0.14
CA VAL A 58 1.41 -7.71 0.51
C VAL A 58 0.13 -7.27 -0.19
N ASP A 59 -0.84 -6.81 0.60
CA ASP A 59 -2.11 -6.27 0.15
C ASP A 59 -2.20 -4.79 0.55
N VAL A 60 -2.97 -4.00 -0.21
CA VAL A 60 -3.28 -2.61 0.14
C VAL A 60 -4.46 -2.63 1.09
N GLU A 61 -4.25 -2.26 2.36
CA GLU A 61 -5.30 -2.27 3.37
C GLU A 61 -6.18 -1.03 3.26
N THR A 62 -5.55 0.16 3.24
CA THR A 62 -6.28 1.43 3.16
C THR A 62 -5.35 2.58 2.74
N VAL A 63 -5.94 3.74 2.44
CA VAL A 63 -5.21 5.00 2.24
C VAL A 63 -5.61 5.94 3.38
N VAL A 64 -4.68 6.20 4.29
CA VAL A 64 -4.89 7.12 5.42
C VAL A 64 -4.53 8.54 5.03
N ARG A 65 -5.25 9.52 5.57
CA ARG A 65 -4.93 10.94 5.43
C ARG A 65 -4.20 11.41 6.67
N SER A 66 -3.01 11.99 6.53
CA SER A 66 -2.34 12.67 7.61
C SER A 66 -3.01 14.02 7.83
N HIS A 67 -3.78 14.13 8.90
CA HIS A 67 -4.20 15.41 9.45
C HIS A 67 -3.13 15.84 10.46
N ASN A 68 -2.53 17.02 10.26
CA ASN A 68 -1.62 17.58 11.24
C ASN A 68 -2.43 18.46 12.19
N GLU A 69 -2.66 17.97 13.41
CA GLU A 69 -3.41 18.67 14.46
C GLU A 69 -2.69 19.90 15.03
N PHE A 70 -1.40 20.10 14.68
CA PHE A 70 -0.57 21.19 15.20
C PHE A 70 -0.37 22.36 14.23
N LEU A 71 -0.95 22.31 13.02
CA LEU A 71 -1.06 23.47 12.12
C LEU A 71 -2.47 24.06 12.25
N THR A 72 -2.70 24.80 13.34
CA THR A 72 -3.81 25.76 13.47
C THR A 72 -3.32 27.17 13.16
#